data_AF-A0A6J6S2E9-F1
#
_entry.id   AF-A0A6J6S2E9-F1
#
_cell.length_a   1.000
_cell.length_b   1.000
_cell.length_c   1.000
_cell.angle_alpha   90.00
_cell.angle_beta   90.00
_cell.angle_gamma   90.00
#
_symmetry.space_group_name_H-M   'P 1'
#
loop_
_entity.id
_entity.type
_entity.pdbx_description
1 polymer ?
#
loop_
_entity_poly.entity_id
_entity_poly.type
_entity_poly.pdbx_seq_one_letter_code
_entity_poly.pdbx_strand_id
1 'polypeptide(L)'
;MNSAFLTVQALKAAGKNLTRAGLLAALDSGGAKFANAGLVPLNYSKTSNVGYNGYWFGKFNTAGDLVPNDTFTYTVYTTDSGTGAVEKSTYSRPDMPAKGLPN
;
A
#
# COMPACT_ATOMS: atom_id res chain seq x y z
N MET A 1 -4.18 3.24 -11.15
CA MET A 1 -4.40 1.79 -11.41
C MET A 1 -4.29 0.91 -10.16
N ASN A 2 -3.39 1.21 -9.21
CA ASN A 2 -3.21 0.40 -8.00
C ASN A 2 -4.48 0.20 -7.15
N SER A 3 -5.30 1.23 -6.95
CA SER A 3 -6.51 1.13 -6.13
C SER A 3 -7.49 0.08 -6.66
N ALA A 4 -7.67 -0.01 -7.98
CA ALA A 4 -8.52 -1.04 -8.60
C ALA A 4 -7.97 -2.45 -8.37
N PHE A 5 -6.65 -2.64 -8.44
CA PHE A 5 -6.01 -3.92 -8.16
C PHE A 5 -6.22 -4.36 -6.71
N LEU A 6 -6.11 -3.43 -5.75
CA LEU A 6 -6.42 -3.70 -4.34
C LEU A 6 -7.91 -4.05 -4.15
N THR A 7 -8.81 -3.36 -4.83
CA THR A 7 -10.25 -3.69 -4.79
C THR A 7 -10.50 -5.12 -5.29
N VAL A 8 -9.94 -5.52 -6.44
CA VAL A 8 -10.15 -6.88 -6.98
C VAL A 8 -9.54 -7.94 -6.05
N GLN A 9 -8.40 -7.68 -5.42
CA GLN A 9 -7.84 -8.57 -4.39
C GLN A 9 -8.78 -8.73 -3.19
N ALA A 10 -9.34 -7.62 -2.70
CA ALA A 10 -10.29 -7.65 -1.58
C ALA A 10 -11.57 -8.42 -1.93
N LEU A 11 -12.10 -8.21 -3.14
CA LEU A 11 -13.27 -8.96 -3.65
C LEU A 11 -12.98 -10.45 -3.78
N LYS A 12 -11.80 -10.82 -4.30
CA LYS A 12 -11.38 -12.21 -4.39
C LYS A 12 -11.25 -12.86 -3.02
N ALA A 13 -10.61 -12.17 -2.06
CA ALA A 13 -10.42 -12.66 -0.70
C ALA A 13 -11.74 -12.80 0.08
N ALA A 14 -12.74 -11.97 -0.21
CA ALA A 14 -14.09 -12.06 0.37
C ALA A 14 -14.89 -13.28 -0.16
N GLY A 15 -14.50 -13.83 -1.31
CA GLY A 15 -15.11 -15.04 -1.89
C GLY A 15 -16.37 -14.81 -2.71
N LYS A 16 -16.93 -15.90 -3.25
CA LYS A 16 -18.03 -15.87 -4.24
C LYS A 16 -19.34 -15.27 -3.70
N ASN A 17 -19.65 -15.51 -2.43
CA ASN A 17 -20.87 -15.01 -1.78
C ASN A 17 -20.58 -13.66 -1.13
N LEU A 18 -20.32 -12.65 -1.96
CA LEU A 18 -19.85 -11.35 -1.50
C LEU A 18 -20.88 -10.68 -0.57
N THR A 19 -20.44 -10.38 0.66
CA THR A 19 -21.19 -9.55 1.60
C THR A 19 -20.28 -8.45 2.12
N ARG A 20 -20.87 -7.36 2.62
CA ARG A 20 -20.11 -6.30 3.29
C ARG A 20 -19.30 -6.86 4.47
N ALA A 21 -19.89 -7.75 5.26
CA ALA A 21 -19.22 -8.38 6.40
C ALA A 21 -18.03 -9.24 5.96
N GLY A 22 -18.18 -10.05 4.90
CA GLY A 22 -17.09 -10.84 4.33
C GLY A 22 -15.95 -9.99 3.77
N LEU A 23 -16.28 -8.85 3.14
CA LEU A 23 -15.27 -7.91 2.64
C LEU A 23 -14.45 -7.29 3.78
N LEU A 24 -15.11 -6.84 4.86
CA LEU A 24 -14.41 -6.31 6.03
C LEU A 24 -13.54 -7.38 6.69
N ALA A 25 -14.05 -8.60 6.84
CA ALA A 25 -13.27 -9.72 7.39
C ALA A 25 -12.02 -10.04 6.55
N ALA A 26 -12.11 -9.94 5.22
CA ALA A 26 -10.98 -10.13 4.32
C ALA A 26 -9.91 -9.02 4.48
N LEU A 27 -10.33 -7.76 4.61
CA LEU A 27 -9.43 -6.63 4.87
C LEU A 27 -8.76 -6.76 6.25
N ASP A 28 -9.52 -7.11 7.27
CA ASP A 28 -9.03 -7.26 8.65
C ASP A 28 -7.97 -8.35 8.80
N SER A 29 -8.12 -9.46 8.08
CA SER A 29 -7.27 -10.65 8.21
C SER A 29 -6.07 -10.66 7.25
N GLY A 30 -6.19 -10.01 6.08
CA GLY A 30 -5.18 -10.12 5.03
C GLY A 30 -4.87 -8.81 4.28
N GLY A 31 -5.60 -7.72 4.52
CA GLY A 31 -5.50 -6.49 3.72
C GLY A 31 -4.10 -5.88 3.71
N ALA A 32 -3.38 -5.91 4.83
CA ALA A 32 -2.00 -5.42 4.94
C ALA A 32 -0.99 -6.21 4.06
N LYS A 33 -1.36 -7.42 3.62
CA LYS A 33 -0.49 -8.31 2.85
C LYS A 33 -0.83 -8.34 1.35
N PHE A 34 -1.83 -7.58 0.91
CA PHE A 34 -2.18 -7.52 -0.50
C PHE A 34 -1.00 -7.01 -1.34
N ALA A 35 -0.77 -7.67 -2.47
CA ALA A 35 0.24 -7.22 -3.42
C ALA A 35 -0.16 -5.83 -3.92
N ASN A 36 0.80 -4.92 -4.06
CA ASN A 36 0.47 -3.54 -4.36
C ASN A 36 1.67 -2.85 -5.02
N ALA A 37 1.41 -1.79 -5.78
CA ALA A 37 2.44 -1.06 -6.51
C ALA A 37 3.20 -0.04 -5.65
N GLY A 38 2.73 0.25 -4.43
CA GLY A 38 3.33 1.25 -3.54
C GLY A 38 4.66 0.78 -2.95
N LEU A 39 5.59 1.71 -2.79
CA LEU A 39 6.83 1.49 -2.03
C LEU A 39 6.61 1.61 -0.51
N VAL A 40 5.36 1.73 -0.09
CA VAL A 40 4.91 2.03 1.27
C VAL A 40 4.02 0.88 1.73
N PRO A 41 4.08 0.45 3.00
CA PRO A 41 3.23 -0.65 3.46
C PRO A 41 1.75 -0.27 3.51
N LEU A 42 0.90 -1.31 3.42
CA LEU A 42 -0.53 -1.23 3.69
C LEU A 42 -0.81 -1.51 5.17
N ASN A 43 -1.71 -0.75 5.79
CA ASN A 43 -2.01 -0.83 7.22
C ASN A 43 -3.43 -1.29 7.55
N TYR A 44 -4.11 -1.97 6.62
CA TYR A 44 -5.43 -2.54 6.89
C TYR A 44 -5.38 -3.60 7.99
N SER A 45 -6.22 -3.43 9.01
CA SER A 45 -6.39 -4.36 10.13
C SER A 45 -7.73 -4.11 10.82
N LYS A 46 -8.08 -4.95 11.80
CA LYS A 46 -9.29 -4.79 12.64
C LYS A 46 -9.40 -3.41 13.31
N THR A 47 -8.28 -2.73 13.53
CA THR A 47 -8.22 -1.44 14.23
C THR A 47 -7.79 -0.29 13.33
N SER A 48 -7.50 -0.55 12.06
CA SER A 48 -6.98 0.45 11.12
C SER A 48 -7.56 0.25 9.72
N ASN A 49 -8.23 1.30 9.22
CA ASN A 49 -8.68 1.38 7.83
C ASN A 49 -7.70 2.18 6.94
N VAL A 50 -6.49 2.45 7.45
CA VAL A 50 -5.45 3.15 6.69
C VAL A 50 -4.93 2.24 5.59
N GLY A 51 -4.98 2.71 4.35
CA GLY A 51 -4.32 2.07 3.21
C GLY A 51 -2.80 2.23 3.35
N TYR A 52 -2.20 3.16 2.63
CA TYR A 52 -0.77 3.47 2.76
C TYR A 52 -0.49 4.35 3.98
N ASN A 53 0.53 4.00 4.78
CA ASN A 53 0.88 4.72 6.02
C ASN A 53 2.23 5.47 5.95
N GLY A 54 2.63 5.92 4.76
CA GLY A 54 3.92 6.54 4.56
C GLY A 54 4.07 7.24 3.23
N TYR A 55 5.19 7.95 3.11
CA TYR A 55 5.48 8.84 2.00
C TYR A 55 6.99 8.84 1.71
N TRP A 56 7.33 9.17 0.48
CA TRP A 56 8.67 9.62 0.10
C TRP A 56 8.56 11.05 -0.42
N PHE A 57 9.64 11.80 -0.31
CA PHE A 57 9.69 13.20 -0.74
C PHE A 57 10.71 13.35 -1.87
N GLY A 58 10.46 14.32 -2.74
CA GLY A 58 11.33 14.66 -3.84
C GLY A 58 11.32 16.16 -4.12
N LYS A 59 12.19 16.57 -5.05
CA LYS A 59 12.25 17.94 -5.59
C LYS A 59 11.86 17.89 -7.06
N PHE A 60 11.13 18.90 -7.54
CA PHE A 60 10.90 19.04 -8.97
C PHE A 60 12.18 19.45 -9.70
N ASN A 61 12.55 18.74 -10.76
CA ASN A 61 13.64 19.12 -11.66
C ASN A 61 13.17 20.18 -12.67
N THR A 62 14.06 20.65 -13.55
CA THR A 62 13.74 21.65 -14.58
C THR A 62 12.79 21.15 -15.67
N ALA A 63 12.64 19.83 -15.83
CA ALA A 63 11.66 19.20 -16.73
C ALA A 63 10.27 19.06 -16.08
N GLY A 64 10.15 19.37 -14.78
CA GLY A 64 8.91 19.22 -14.02
C GLY A 64 8.69 17.83 -13.42
N ASP A 65 9.70 16.95 -13.46
CA ASP A 65 9.62 15.63 -12.81
C ASP A 65 9.91 15.74 -11.32
N LEU A 66 9.12 15.04 -10.50
CA LEU A 66 9.43 14.87 -9.08
C LEU A 66 10.54 13.82 -8.92
N VAL A 67 11.76 14.25 -8.61
CA VAL A 67 12.91 13.36 -8.40
C VAL A 67 13.20 13.19 -6.90
N PRO A 68 13.40 11.95 -6.39
CA PRO A 68 13.66 11.71 -4.97
C PRO A 68 15.05 12.19 -4.53
N ASN A 69 16.04 12.09 -5.42
CA ASN A 69 17.41 12.60 -5.31
C ASN A 69 18.14 12.32 -6.64
N ASP A 70 19.40 12.76 -6.74
CA ASP A 70 20.24 12.63 -7.93
C ASP A 70 20.53 11.16 -8.34
N THR A 71 20.31 10.20 -7.44
CA THR A 71 20.53 8.76 -7.69
C THR A 71 19.24 7.98 -7.95
N PHE A 72 18.07 8.67 -8.00
CA PHE A 72 16.76 8.04 -8.15
C PHE A 72 16.43 6.98 -7.08
N THR A 73 17.00 7.12 -5.87
CA THR A 73 16.75 6.20 -4.75
C THR A 73 15.60 6.71 -3.89
N TYR A 74 14.52 5.94 -3.75
CA TYR A 74 13.39 6.34 -2.91
C TYR A 74 13.67 6.06 -1.43
N THR A 75 13.60 7.08 -0.58
CA THR A 75 13.58 6.91 0.88
C THR A 75 12.16 7.10 1.38
N VAL A 76 11.57 6.03 1.92
CA VAL A 76 10.22 6.04 2.46
C VAL A 76 10.26 6.27 3.96
N TYR A 77 9.36 7.11 4.44
CA TYR A 77 9.11 7.35 5.85
C TYR A 77 7.68 6.96 6.20
N THR A 78 7.49 6.39 7.38
CA THR A 78 6.19 5.96 7.92
C THR A 78 6.00 6.51 9.31
N THR A 79 4.74 6.65 9.71
CA THR A 79 4.34 6.97 11.09
C THR A 79 2.98 6.35 11.38
N ASP A 80 2.53 6.46 12.63
CA ASP A 80 1.17 6.08 13.03
C ASP A 80 0.17 7.24 12.83
N SER A 81 -1.12 6.99 13.09
CA SER A 81 -2.17 8.01 12.98
C SER A 81 -2.31 8.88 14.25
N GLY A 82 -1.39 8.76 15.20
CA GLY A 82 -1.35 9.51 16.44
C GLY A 82 -0.15 10.45 16.47
N THR A 83 0.67 10.32 17.50
CA THR A 83 1.85 11.17 17.75
C THR A 83 3.16 10.40 17.64
N GLY A 84 3.15 9.23 16.98
CA GLY A 84 4.35 8.44 16.77
C GLY A 84 5.44 9.21 16.03
N ALA A 85 6.69 8.82 16.26
CA ALA A 85 7.80 9.38 15.50
C ALA A 85 7.67 9.05 14.00
N VAL A 86 8.27 9.90 13.16
CA VAL A 86 8.43 9.61 11.74
C VAL A 86 9.72 8.80 11.58
N GLU A 87 9.59 7.58 11.08
CA GLU A 87 10.70 6.63 10.98
C GLU A 87 10.96 6.24 9.53
N LYS A 88 12.23 5.96 9.20
CA LYS A 88 12.57 5.40 7.89
C LYS A 88 11.99 4.00 7.77
N SER A 89 11.22 3.75 6.72
CA SER A 89 10.59 2.46 6.49
C SER A 89 11.61 1.41 6.08
N THR A 90 11.46 0.20 6.62
CA THR A 90 12.18 -1.02 6.21
C THR A 90 11.35 -1.90 5.29
N TYR A 91 10.15 -1.43 4.90
CA TYR A 91 9.26 -2.18 4.03
C TYR A 91 9.89 -2.40 2.66
N SER A 92 9.89 -3.67 2.24
CA SER A 92 10.20 -4.06 0.87
C SER A 92 8.91 -4.47 0.19
N ARG A 93 8.60 -3.82 -0.94
CA ARG A 93 7.43 -4.15 -1.75
C ARG A 93 7.58 -5.56 -2.32
N PRO A 94 6.63 -6.48 -2.07
CA PRO A 94 6.65 -7.81 -2.68
C PRO A 94 6.58 -7.73 -4.20
N ASP A 95 6.99 -8.81 -4.87
CA ASP A 95 6.81 -8.94 -6.31
C ASP A 95 5.33 -8.88 -6.69
N MET A 96 5.05 -8.16 -7.77
CA MET A 96 3.70 -8.09 -8.31
C MET A 96 3.34 -9.43 -8.97
N PRO A 97 2.12 -9.94 -8.76
CA PRO A 97 1.71 -11.19 -9.40
C PRO A 97 1.65 -11.05 -10.91
N ALA A 98 1.80 -12.20 -11.59
CA ALA A 98 1.86 -12.26 -13.05
C ALA A 98 0.61 -11.61 -13.67
N LYS A 99 0.81 -10.85 -14.76
CA LYS A 99 -0.25 -10.13 -15.49
C LYS A 99 -1.01 -9.09 -14.64
N GLY A 100 -0.54 -8.76 -13.44
CA GLY A 100 -1.23 -7.83 -12.54
C GLY A 100 -2.58 -8.33 -12.05
N LEU A 101 -2.76 -9.65 -12.00
CA LEU A 101 -3.99 -10.30 -11.54
C LEU A 101 -3.77 -10.94 -10.17
N PRO A 102 -4.78 -10.95 -9.28
CA PRO A 102 -4.64 -11.60 -7.97
C PRO A 102 -4.37 -13.10 -8.10
N ASN A 103 -3.36 -13.62 -7.39
CA ASN A 103 -3.03 -15.06 -7.28
C ASN A 103 -4.16 -15.86 -6.66
#